data_AF-A0A9X2DWU4-F1
#
_entry.id   AF-A0A9X2DWU4-F1
#
_cell.length_a   1.000
_cell.length_b   1.000
_cell.length_c   1.000
_cell.angle_alpha   90.00
_cell.angle_beta   90.00
_cell.angle_gamma   90.00
#
_symmetry.space_group_name_H-M   'P 1'
#
loop_
_entity.id
_entity.type
_entity.pdbx_description
1 polymer ?
#
loop_
_entity_poly.entity_id
_entity_poly.type
_entity_poly.pdbx_seq_one_letter_code
_entity_poly.pdbx_strand_id
1 'polypeptide(L)'
;SASSADVSRLGARLRQRGAALVVLGEWPQAEARLSIRSNRWEGLGAGHGYLRSREALVDVVGRAGTRVRTVRMSMPGADPAFGVLDERSRLREQAV
;
A
#
# COMPACT_ATOMS: atom_id res chain seq x y z
N SER A 1 25.35 -7.41 -0.77
CA SER A 1 24.08 -8.09 -1.11
C SER A 1 23.95 -9.34 -0.26
N ALA A 2 22.73 -9.72 0.14
CA ALA A 2 22.51 -10.97 0.89
C ALA A 2 22.68 -12.19 -0.04
N SER A 3 23.21 -13.29 0.47
CA SER A 3 23.33 -14.53 -0.30
C SER A 3 21.96 -15.17 -0.52
N SER A 4 21.79 -15.98 -1.58
CA SER A 4 20.55 -16.72 -1.83
C SER A 4 20.17 -17.64 -0.64
N ALA A 5 21.18 -18.21 0.03
CA ALA A 5 20.98 -19.03 1.22
C ALA A 5 20.44 -18.21 2.40
N ASP A 6 20.93 -16.98 2.60
CA ASP A 6 20.45 -16.08 3.65
C ASP A 6 19.02 -15.60 3.38
N VAL A 7 18.70 -15.23 2.13
CA VAL A 7 17.34 -14.88 1.72
C VAL A 7 16.38 -16.03 1.99
N SER A 8 16.76 -17.26 1.59
CA SER A 8 15.93 -18.44 1.77
C SER A 8 15.71 -18.79 3.25
N ARG A 9 16.77 -18.68 4.07
CA ARG A 9 16.68 -18.87 5.54
C ARG A 9 15.77 -17.83 6.18
N LEU A 10 15.90 -16.56 5.78
CA LEU A 10 15.05 -15.50 6.30
C LEU A 10 13.58 -15.74 5.94
N GLY A 11 13.29 -16.09 4.68
CA GLY A 11 11.94 -16.43 4.24
C GLY A 11 11.34 -17.62 5.01
N ALA A 12 12.14 -18.66 5.30
CA ALA A 12 11.69 -19.77 6.13
C ALA A 12 11.38 -19.35 7.57
N ARG A 13 12.20 -18.49 8.18
CA ARG A 13 11.98 -17.96 9.53
C ARG A 13 10.74 -17.08 9.62
N LEU A 14 10.50 -16.21 8.64
CA LEU A 14 9.30 -15.37 8.58
C LEU A 14 8.03 -16.23 8.57
N ARG A 15 7.98 -17.25 7.71
CA ARG A 15 6.85 -18.21 7.65
C ARG A 15 6.66 -18.98 8.94
N GLN A 16 7.74 -19.49 9.55
CA GLN A 16 7.68 -20.19 10.84
C GLN A 16 7.13 -19.32 11.98
N ARG A 17 7.34 -18.00 11.90
CA ARG A 17 6.93 -17.04 12.93
C ARG A 17 5.61 -16.31 12.59
N GLY A 18 5.01 -16.57 11.44
CA GLY A 18 3.85 -15.81 10.97
C GLY A 18 4.14 -14.31 10.81
N ALA A 19 5.37 -13.95 10.44
CA ALA A 19 5.81 -12.56 10.32
C ALA A 19 5.99 -12.16 8.85
N ALA A 20 5.92 -10.85 8.59
CA ALA A 20 6.17 -10.26 7.27
C ALA A 20 7.41 -9.35 7.33
N LEU A 21 8.21 -9.37 6.27
CA LEU A 21 9.28 -8.40 6.04
C LEU A 21 8.79 -7.35 5.04
N VAL A 22 8.78 -6.09 5.46
CA VAL A 22 8.49 -4.95 4.60
C VAL A 22 9.80 -4.28 4.23
N VAL A 23 10.09 -4.17 2.94
CA VAL A 23 11.31 -3.55 2.40
C VAL A 23 10.93 -2.40 1.49
N LEU A 24 11.60 -1.27 1.66
CA LEU A 24 11.58 -0.19 0.67
C LEU A 24 12.61 -0.52 -0.41
N GLY A 25 12.13 -0.83 -1.61
CA GLY A 25 12.98 -1.22 -2.75
C GLY A 25 12.78 -2.68 -3.15
N GLU A 26 13.79 -3.27 -3.77
CA GLU A 26 13.72 -4.65 -4.24
C GLU A 26 14.12 -5.63 -3.14
N TRP A 27 13.37 -6.74 -3.06
CA TRP A 27 13.73 -7.87 -2.22
C TRP A 27 13.68 -9.17 -3.04
N PRO A 28 14.75 -9.96 -3.08
CA PRO A 28 14.73 -11.24 -3.77
C PRO A 28 13.66 -12.16 -3.18
N GLN A 29 12.93 -12.88 -4.03
CA GLN A 29 11.88 -13.81 -3.59
C GLN A 29 10.69 -13.14 -2.86
N ALA A 30 10.47 -11.84 -3.02
CA ALA A 30 9.28 -11.17 -2.48
C ALA A 30 7.98 -11.87 -2.94
N GLU A 31 7.07 -12.10 -2.00
CA GLU A 31 5.76 -12.71 -2.29
C GLU A 31 4.81 -11.73 -2.99
N ALA A 32 4.98 -10.43 -2.72
CA ALA A 32 4.28 -9.34 -3.40
C ALA A 32 5.15 -8.08 -3.44
N ARG A 33 4.94 -7.27 -4.49
CA ARG A 33 5.45 -5.90 -4.62
C ARG A 33 4.27 -4.94 -4.61
N LEU A 34 4.38 -3.88 -3.83
CA LEU A 34 3.39 -2.82 -3.77
C LEU A 34 3.98 -1.54 -4.36
N SER A 35 3.22 -0.83 -5.18
CA SER A 35 3.62 0.45 -5.77
C SER A 35 2.44 1.41 -5.86
N ILE A 36 2.68 2.69 -5.59
CA ILE A 36 1.67 3.73 -5.77
C ILE A 36 1.60 4.04 -7.27
N ARG A 37 0.47 3.72 -7.90
CA ARG A 37 0.17 4.08 -9.29
C ARG A 37 -0.15 5.56 -9.40
N SER A 38 -0.99 6.06 -8.51
CA SER A 38 -1.37 7.47 -8.48
C SER A 38 -1.75 7.90 -7.06
N ASN A 39 -1.73 9.21 -6.87
CA ASN A 39 -2.00 9.83 -5.59
C ASN A 39 -2.78 11.12 -5.78
N ARG A 40 -3.81 11.34 -4.96
CA ARG A 40 -4.61 12.56 -4.93
C ARG A 40 -4.68 13.10 -3.52
N TRP A 41 -4.43 14.39 -3.39
CA TRP A 41 -4.55 15.12 -2.14
C TRP A 41 -5.77 16.04 -2.16
N GLU A 42 -6.39 16.25 -1.01
CA GLU A 42 -7.51 17.17 -0.84
C GLU A 42 -7.31 18.11 0.35
N GLY A 43 -8.01 19.26 0.34
CA GLY A 43 -8.07 20.19 1.47
C GLY A 43 -7.43 21.57 1.27
N LEU A 44 -6.68 21.80 0.18
CA LEU A 44 -6.07 23.10 -0.10
C LEU A 44 -7.06 24.20 -0.51
N GLY A 45 -8.29 23.85 -0.88
CA GLY A 45 -9.27 24.83 -1.39
C GLY A 45 -8.69 25.65 -2.55
N ALA A 46 -8.75 26.98 -2.45
CA ALA A 46 -8.15 27.92 -3.40
C ALA A 46 -6.63 28.17 -3.18
N GLY A 47 -5.96 27.39 -2.34
CA GLY A 47 -4.50 27.44 -2.13
C GLY A 47 -4.06 27.80 -0.71
N HIS A 48 -4.98 28.18 0.17
CA HIS A 48 -4.72 28.58 1.57
C HIS A 48 -5.34 27.64 2.62
N GLY A 49 -5.76 26.43 2.21
CA GLY A 49 -6.15 25.35 3.12
C GLY A 49 -4.97 24.44 3.52
N TYR A 50 -5.25 23.37 4.27
CA TYR A 50 -4.28 22.34 4.65
C TYR A 50 -4.61 21.01 3.98
N LEU A 51 -3.60 20.15 3.79
CA LEU A 51 -3.82 18.80 3.27
C LEU A 51 -4.59 17.97 4.31
N ARG A 52 -5.85 17.65 4.01
CA ARG A 52 -6.76 16.96 4.93
C ARG A 52 -6.75 15.46 4.74
N SER A 53 -6.72 15.01 3.49
CA SER A 53 -6.81 13.60 3.14
C SER A 53 -5.95 13.29 1.92
N ARG A 54 -5.62 12.01 1.79
CA ARG A 54 -4.88 11.46 0.68
C ARG A 54 -5.52 10.17 0.22
N GLU A 55 -5.83 10.09 -1.05
CA GLU A 55 -6.21 8.84 -1.70
C GLU A 55 -5.04 8.34 -2.55
N ALA A 56 -4.69 7.06 -2.40
CA ALA A 56 -3.73 6.39 -3.27
C ALA A 56 -4.37 5.22 -4.01
N LEU A 57 -4.01 5.08 -5.29
CA LEU A 57 -4.18 3.81 -6.01
C LEU A 57 -2.88 3.02 -5.88
N VAL A 58 -2.97 1.84 -5.28
CA VAL A 58 -1.83 0.95 -5.06
C VAL A 58 -1.96 -0.28 -5.91
N ASP A 59 -0.97 -0.51 -6.77
CA ASP A 59 -0.81 -1.76 -7.47
C ASP A 59 -0.11 -2.77 -6.56
N VAL A 60 -0.67 -3.97 -6.50
CA VAL A 60 -0.14 -5.14 -5.80
C VAL A 60 0.16 -6.18 -6.86
N VAL A 61 1.44 -6.53 -7.01
CA VAL A 61 1.91 -7.53 -7.96
C VAL A 61 2.47 -8.71 -7.17
N GLY A 62 1.84 -9.87 -7.28
CA GLY A 62 2.32 -11.10 -6.66
C GLY A 62 3.59 -11.64 -7.32
N ARG A 63 4.19 -12.65 -6.69
CA ARG A 63 5.39 -13.34 -7.19
C ARG A 63 5.26 -13.71 -8.68
N ALA A 64 6.30 -13.42 -9.45
CA ALA A 64 6.36 -13.69 -10.90
C ALA A 64 5.18 -13.10 -11.71
N GLY A 65 4.54 -12.01 -11.24
CA GLY A 65 3.44 -11.36 -11.96
C GLY A 65 2.11 -12.11 -11.91
N THR A 66 2.02 -13.19 -11.12
CA THR A 66 0.87 -14.11 -11.09
C THR A 66 -0.45 -13.48 -10.66
N ARG A 67 -0.42 -12.34 -9.98
CA ARG A 67 -1.61 -11.64 -9.52
C ARG A 67 -1.38 -10.14 -9.50
N VAL A 68 -2.05 -9.42 -10.38
CA VAL A 68 -2.05 -7.95 -10.39
C VAL A 68 -3.39 -7.47 -9.86
N ARG A 69 -3.35 -6.59 -8.86
CA ARG A 69 -4.53 -5.96 -8.26
C ARG A 69 -4.26 -4.48 -8.08
N THR A 70 -5.24 -3.65 -8.36
CA THR A 70 -5.19 -2.23 -8.00
C THR A 70 -6.18 -2.00 -6.87
N VAL A 71 -5.73 -1.43 -5.76
CA VAL A 71 -6.53 -1.15 -4.57
C VAL A 71 -6.52 0.35 -4.33
N ARG A 72 -7.72 0.92 -4.17
CA ARG A 72 -7.89 2.30 -3.71
C ARG A 72 -7.87 2.33 -2.19
N MET A 73 -7.02 3.19 -1.62
CA MET A 73 -6.89 3.32 -0.17
C MET A 73 -6.90 4.79 0.24
N SER A 74 -7.63 5.05 1.32
CA SER A 74 -7.43 6.26 2.12
C SER A 74 -6.10 6.08 2.84
N MET A 75 -5.17 6.94 2.51
CA MET A 75 -3.91 7.04 3.21
C MET A 75 -4.10 8.03 4.35
N PRO A 76 -3.53 7.74 5.54
CA PRO A 76 -3.53 8.69 6.62
C PRO A 76 -2.94 10.02 6.12
N GLY A 77 -3.71 11.09 6.35
CA GLY A 77 -3.22 12.47 6.21
C GLY A 77 -2.37 12.81 7.44
N ALA A 78 -2.58 13.98 8.04
CA ALA A 78 -2.03 14.29 9.36
C ALA A 78 -2.63 13.44 10.50
N ASP A 79 -3.61 12.58 10.21
CA ASP A 79 -4.36 11.75 11.15
C ASP A 79 -4.07 10.25 10.90
N PRO A 80 -3.95 9.38 11.93
CA PRO A 80 -3.20 8.12 11.82
C PRO A 80 -3.97 6.89 11.31
N ALA A 81 -5.12 7.01 10.65
CA ALA A 81 -5.87 5.83 10.19
C ALA A 81 -5.71 5.55 8.69
N PHE A 82 -5.22 4.34 8.35
CA PHE A 82 -5.36 3.75 7.03
C PHE A 82 -6.76 3.15 6.87
N GLY A 83 -7.40 3.35 5.72
CA GLY A 83 -8.69 2.75 5.39
C GLY A 83 -8.75 2.26 3.94
N VAL A 84 -9.35 1.10 3.70
CA VAL A 84 -9.66 0.66 2.33
C VAL A 84 -10.91 1.42 1.88
N LEU A 85 -10.81 2.16 0.78
CA LEU A 85 -11.97 2.85 0.21
C LEU A 85 -12.64 1.89 -0.76
N ASP A 86 -13.74 1.27 -0.32
CA ASP A 86 -14.65 0.58 -1.23
C ASP A 86 -15.44 1.61 -2.07
N GLU A 87 -15.79 1.26 -3.31
CA GLU A 87 -16.48 2.16 -4.22
C GLU A 87 -17.89 2.54 -3.72
N ARG A 88 -18.52 1.67 -2.90
CA ARG A 88 -19.82 1.95 -2.25
C ARG A 88 -19.72 2.98 -1.13
N SER A 89 -18.55 3.21 -0.55
CA SER A 89 -18.38 4.18 0.54
C SER A 89 -18.56 5.62 0.05
N ARG A 90 -18.23 5.91 -1.22
CA ARG A 90 -18.39 7.25 -1.82
C ARG A 90 -19.84 7.68 -2.00
N LEU A 91 -20.75 6.74 -2.23
CA LEU A 91 -22.18 7.06 -2.41
C LEU A 91 -22.87 7.45 -1.10
N ARG A 92 -22.30 7.10 0.06
CA ARG A 92 -22.82 7.51 1.37
C ARG A 92 -22.33 8.90 1.79
N GLU A 93 -21.11 9.29 1.42
CA GLU A 93 -20.56 10.61 1.74
C GLU A 93 -21.10 11.74 0.84
N GLN A 94 -21.54 11.44 -0.39
CA GLN A 94 -22.17 12.45 -1.26
C GLN A 94 -23.65 12.72 -0.95
N ALA A 95 -24.24 12.01 0.03
CA ALA A 95 -25.67 12.09 0.35
C ALA A 95 -25.98 12.88 1.64
N VAL A 96 -25.06 13.73 2.12
CA VAL A 96 -25.24 14.59 3.32
C VAL A 96 -25.07 16.05 2.97
#